data_AF-A0A961GJ24-F1
#
_entry.id   AF-A0A961GJ24-F1
#
_cell.length_a   1.000
_cell.length_b   1.000
_cell.length_c   1.000
_cell.angle_alpha   90.00
_cell.angle_beta   90.00
_cell.angle_gamma   90.00
#
_symmetry.space_group_name_H-M   'P 1'
#
loop_
_entity.id
_entity.type
_entity.pdbx_description
1 polymer ?
#
loop_
_entity_poly.entity_id
_entity_poly.type
_entity_poly.pdbx_seq_one_letter_code
_entity_poly.pdbx_strand_id
1 'polypeptide(L)'
;MRRRLAIVAGLGIVATAALVLVARDAPPDAVEVLLPIAVGVAGLLATGIVLVAVVMQHRSRASAAALSQQMTGQLADRDHQLEQADREIERFATIAAHDLQEPLRTILTFTDLVDRKYGDTLNGEARDYLLRVAGAAARMRALIEDLLVYARIGQAERRFEPVDLRECLNEAVANLEPAILETNAVVRAGELPTVRGNPQGLAQL
;
A
#
# COMPACT_ATOMS: atom_id res chain seq x y z
N MET A 1 -17.00 -12.46 28.03
CA MET A 1 -17.69 -13.78 28.03
C MET A 1 -17.86 -14.35 29.45
N ARG A 2 -16.79 -14.49 30.25
CA ARG A 2 -16.87 -14.98 31.66
C ARG A 2 -17.85 -14.22 32.57
N ARG A 3 -17.93 -12.88 32.48
CA ARG A 3 -18.86 -12.06 33.27
C ARG A 3 -20.36 -12.34 32.98
N ARG A 4 -20.72 -12.66 31.74
CA ARG A 4 -22.13 -12.93 31.37
C ARG A 4 -22.57 -14.33 31.81
N LEU A 5 -21.67 -15.31 31.74
CA LEU A 5 -21.93 -16.66 32.27
C LEU A 5 -22.11 -16.65 33.79
N ALA A 6 -21.34 -15.82 34.51
CA ALA A 6 -21.46 -15.64 35.95
C ALA A 6 -22.81 -15.01 36.38
N ILE A 7 -23.34 -14.07 35.58
CA ILE A 7 -24.64 -13.43 35.87
C ILE A 7 -25.80 -14.42 35.68
N VAL A 8 -25.77 -15.24 34.62
CA VAL A 8 -26.83 -16.24 34.36
C VAL A 8 -26.78 -17.37 35.39
N ALA A 9 -25.59 -17.85 35.76
CA ALA A 9 -25.43 -18.81 36.85
C ALA A 9 -25.89 -18.24 38.19
N GLY A 10 -25.61 -16.97 38.47
CA GLY A 10 -26.05 -16.28 39.68
C GLY A 10 -27.58 -16.14 39.78
N LEU A 11 -28.26 -15.80 38.68
CA LEU A 11 -29.72 -15.69 38.62
C LEU A 11 -30.42 -17.04 38.84
N GLY A 12 -29.88 -18.13 38.28
CA GLY A 12 -30.39 -19.48 38.52
C GLY A 12 -30.28 -19.88 39.99
N ILE A 13 -29.11 -19.66 40.61
CA ILE A 13 -28.86 -19.99 42.02
C ILE A 13 -29.77 -19.16 42.94
N VAL A 14 -29.95 -17.87 42.66
CA VAL A 14 -30.84 -16.99 43.46
C VAL A 14 -32.31 -17.40 43.32
N ALA A 15 -32.75 -17.79 42.12
CA ALA A 15 -34.12 -18.27 41.89
C ALA A 15 -34.40 -19.59 42.62
N THR A 16 -33.44 -20.53 42.59
CA THR A 16 -33.56 -21.80 43.34
C THR A 16 -33.52 -21.57 44.85
N ALA A 17 -32.65 -20.69 45.35
CA ALA A 17 -32.57 -20.36 46.77
C ALA A 17 -33.84 -19.67 47.29
N ALA A 18 -34.41 -18.73 46.52
CA ALA A 18 -35.67 -18.07 46.84
C ALA A 18 -36.85 -19.05 46.87
N LEU A 19 -36.87 -20.02 45.94
CA LEU A 19 -37.90 -21.07 45.91
C LEU A 19 -37.83 -22.00 47.12
N VAL A 20 -36.62 -22.40 47.53
CA VAL A 20 -36.40 -23.22 48.74
C VAL A 20 -36.82 -22.46 50.00
N LEU A 21 -36.62 -21.14 50.04
CA LEU A 21 -37.04 -20.27 51.13
C LEU A 21 -38.57 -20.15 51.23
N VAL A 22 -39.25 -20.01 50.09
CA VAL A 22 -40.73 -19.98 50.02
C VAL A 22 -41.35 -21.33 50.37
N ALA A 23 -40.69 -22.44 50.04
CA ALA A 23 -41.15 -23.78 50.38
C ALA A 23 -41.01 -24.13 51.89
N ARG A 24 -40.23 -23.35 52.66
CA ARG A 24 -39.93 -23.65 54.08
C ARG A 24 -41.13 -23.47 55.02
N ASP A 25 -42.03 -22.54 54.73
CA ASP A 25 -43.24 -22.27 55.52
C ASP A 25 -44.52 -22.85 54.89
N ALA A 26 -44.37 -23.62 53.80
CA ALA A 26 -45.50 -24.25 53.12
C ALA A 26 -45.86 -25.61 53.78
N PRO A 27 -47.14 -26.01 53.78
CA PRO A 27 -47.53 -27.31 54.29
C PRO A 27 -46.93 -28.44 53.42
N PRO A 28 -46.56 -29.59 54.01
CA PRO A 28 -45.71 -30.60 53.38
C PRO A 28 -46.30 -31.21 52.10
N ASP A 29 -47.61 -31.30 52.00
CA ASP A 29 -48.38 -31.70 50.83
C ASP A 29 -48.29 -30.71 49.66
N ALA A 30 -48.16 -29.40 49.94
CA ALA A 30 -47.95 -28.38 48.91
C ALA A 30 -46.51 -28.37 48.36
N VAL A 31 -45.51 -28.70 49.19
CA VAL A 31 -44.08 -28.71 48.80
C VAL A 31 -43.79 -29.80 47.77
N GLU A 32 -44.34 -31.00 47.94
CA GLU A 32 -44.17 -32.11 46.99
C GLU A 32 -44.66 -31.76 45.57
N VAL A 33 -45.70 -30.92 45.47
CA VAL A 33 -46.30 -30.52 44.19
C VAL A 33 -45.63 -29.28 43.60
N LEU A 34 -45.30 -28.27 44.41
CA LEU A 34 -44.84 -26.97 43.92
C LEU A 34 -43.35 -26.96 43.52
N LEU A 35 -42.51 -27.73 44.22
CA LEU A 35 -41.07 -27.79 44.01
C LEU A 35 -40.67 -28.25 42.58
N PRO A 36 -41.17 -29.37 42.03
CA PRO A 36 -40.80 -29.82 40.68
C PRO A 36 -41.26 -28.84 39.59
N ILE A 37 -42.43 -28.21 39.77
CA ILE A 37 -42.96 -27.22 38.83
C ILE A 37 -42.01 -26.02 38.76
N ALA A 38 -41.62 -25.49 39.91
CA ALA A 38 -40.80 -24.29 39.94
C ALA A 38 -39.34 -24.54 39.52
N VAL A 39 -38.79 -25.74 39.76
CA VAL A 39 -37.51 -26.17 39.16
C VAL A 39 -37.61 -26.25 37.64
N GLY A 40 -38.69 -26.82 37.11
CA GLY A 40 -38.96 -26.88 35.67
C GLY A 40 -39.06 -25.49 35.03
N VAL A 41 -39.80 -24.57 35.66
CA VAL A 41 -39.92 -23.18 35.22
C VAL A 41 -38.55 -22.47 35.23
N ALA A 42 -37.76 -22.63 36.29
CA ALA A 42 -36.43 -22.04 36.38
C ALA A 42 -35.49 -22.58 35.28
N GLY A 43 -35.54 -23.89 34.97
CA GLY A 43 -34.78 -24.51 33.89
C GLY A 43 -35.16 -23.99 32.50
N LEU A 44 -36.45 -23.81 32.23
CA LEU A 44 -36.94 -23.23 30.97
C LEU A 44 -36.49 -21.78 30.80
N LEU A 45 -36.54 -20.97 31.86
CA LEU A 45 -36.05 -19.60 31.83
C LEU A 45 -34.53 -19.55 31.59
N ALA A 46 -33.76 -20.40 32.27
CA ALA A 46 -32.30 -20.46 32.11
C ALA A 46 -31.90 -20.87 30.68
N THR A 47 -32.55 -21.88 30.10
CA THR A 47 -32.29 -22.32 28.72
C THR A 47 -32.65 -21.23 27.71
N GLY A 48 -33.79 -20.55 27.89
CA GLY A 48 -34.18 -19.40 27.07
C GLY A 48 -33.15 -18.26 27.09
N ILE A 49 -32.66 -17.88 28.28
CA ILE A 49 -31.63 -16.84 28.44
C ILE A 49 -30.33 -17.24 27.73
N VAL A 50 -29.88 -18.49 27.90
CA VAL A 50 -28.67 -18.99 27.22
C VAL A 50 -28.85 -19.00 25.71
N LEU A 51 -30.00 -19.48 25.21
CA LEU A 51 -30.31 -19.49 23.78
C LEU A 51 -30.25 -18.08 23.18
N VAL A 52 -30.90 -17.11 23.83
CA VAL A 52 -30.86 -15.70 23.41
C VAL A 52 -29.42 -15.18 23.42
N ALA A 53 -28.65 -15.46 24.48
CA ALA A 53 -27.25 -15.02 24.57
C ALA A 53 -26.38 -15.63 23.45
N VAL A 54 -26.57 -16.90 23.12
CA VAL A 54 -25.85 -17.58 22.02
C VAL A 54 -26.23 -16.99 20.67
N VAL A 55 -27.52 -16.77 20.40
CA VAL A 55 -27.99 -16.14 19.16
C VAL A 55 -27.45 -14.72 19.02
N MET A 56 -27.50 -13.91 20.09
CA MET A 56 -26.94 -12.56 20.09
C MET A 56 -25.42 -12.58 19.87
N GLN A 57 -24.70 -13.51 20.51
CA GLN A 57 -23.25 -13.68 20.34
C GLN A 57 -22.92 -14.06 18.89
N HIS A 58 -23.70 -14.95 18.28
CA HIS A 58 -23.46 -15.39 16.91
C HIS A 58 -23.72 -14.26 15.91
N ARG A 59 -24.81 -13.50 16.08
CA ARG A 59 -25.12 -12.31 15.27
C ARG A 59 -24.03 -11.24 15.41
N SER A 60 -23.56 -10.97 16.64
CA SER A 60 -22.49 -10.00 16.89
C SER A 60 -21.19 -10.39 16.18
N ARG A 61 -20.80 -11.66 16.21
CA ARG A 61 -19.61 -12.14 15.49
C ARG A 61 -19.79 -12.04 13.97
N ALA A 62 -20.97 -12.38 13.44
CA ALA A 62 -21.26 -12.31 12.02
C ALA A 62 -21.19 -10.85 11.51
N SER A 63 -21.78 -9.89 12.24
CA SER A 63 -21.70 -8.47 11.88
C SER A 63 -20.28 -7.92 11.98
N ALA A 64 -19.52 -8.30 13.00
CA ALA A 64 -18.12 -7.89 13.15
C ALA A 64 -17.24 -8.42 12.01
N ALA A 65 -17.43 -9.69 11.61
CA ALA A 65 -16.72 -10.29 10.48
C ALA A 65 -17.09 -9.61 9.15
N ALA A 66 -18.38 -9.35 8.93
CA ALA A 66 -18.86 -8.65 7.74
C ALA A 66 -18.28 -7.22 7.64
N LEU A 67 -18.28 -6.47 8.74
CA LEU A 67 -17.68 -5.13 8.79
C LEU A 67 -16.17 -5.18 8.53
N SER A 68 -15.45 -6.13 9.14
CA SER A 68 -14.03 -6.32 8.89
C SER A 68 -13.76 -6.61 7.41
N GLN A 69 -14.54 -7.51 6.79
CA GLN A 69 -14.40 -7.84 5.39
C GLN A 69 -14.68 -6.64 4.47
N GLN A 70 -15.69 -5.83 4.81
CA GLN A 70 -15.99 -4.60 4.09
C GLN A 70 -14.84 -3.60 4.20
N MET A 71 -14.28 -3.39 5.40
CA MET A 71 -13.13 -2.51 5.59
C MET A 71 -11.91 -3.01 4.81
N THR A 72 -11.62 -4.32 4.84
CA THR A 72 -10.51 -4.88 4.06
C THR A 72 -10.71 -4.73 2.56
N GLY A 73 -11.95 -4.88 2.08
CA GLY A 73 -12.28 -4.65 0.66
C GLY A 73 -12.10 -3.19 0.28
N GLN A 74 -12.58 -2.25 1.10
CA GLN A 74 -12.41 -0.81 0.87
C GLN A 74 -10.94 -0.39 0.89
N LEU A 75 -10.13 -0.96 1.78
CA LEU A 75 -8.69 -0.72 1.80
C LEU A 75 -8.04 -1.22 0.52
N ALA A 76 -8.33 -2.47 0.11
CA ALA A 76 -7.80 -3.03 -1.12
C ALA A 76 -8.20 -2.21 -2.37
N ASP A 77 -9.44 -1.74 -2.44
CA ASP A 77 -9.91 -0.88 -3.53
C ASP A 77 -9.17 0.47 -3.54
N ARG A 78 -8.93 1.06 -2.36
CA ARG A 78 -8.20 2.33 -2.23
C ARG A 78 -6.73 2.18 -2.57
N ASP A 79 -6.10 1.10 -2.12
CA ASP A 79 -4.72 0.77 -2.45
C ASP A 79 -4.57 0.61 -3.97
N HIS A 80 -5.50 -0.11 -4.62
CA HIS A 80 -5.50 -0.25 -6.07
C HIS A 80 -5.72 1.08 -6.82
N GLN A 81 -6.61 1.95 -6.32
CA GLN A 81 -6.80 3.30 -6.87
C GLN A 81 -5.54 4.16 -6.73
N LEU A 82 -4.87 4.11 -5.58
CA LEU A 82 -3.61 4.81 -5.36
C LEU A 82 -2.52 4.31 -6.31
N GLU A 83 -2.38 2.99 -6.47
CA GLU A 83 -1.44 2.42 -7.44
C GLU A 83 -1.74 2.85 -8.89
N GLN A 84 -3.02 2.93 -9.27
CA GLN A 84 -3.41 3.40 -10.60
C GLN A 84 -3.07 4.88 -10.80
N ALA A 85 -3.40 5.74 -9.83
CA ALA A 85 -3.12 7.16 -9.87
C ALA A 85 -1.60 7.43 -9.94
N ASP A 86 -0.80 6.71 -9.16
CA ASP A 86 0.66 6.83 -9.17
C ASP A 86 1.25 6.44 -10.54
N ARG A 87 0.75 5.36 -11.16
CA ARG A 87 1.15 4.96 -12.54
C ARG A 87 0.75 6.00 -13.59
N GLU A 88 -0.40 6.65 -13.41
CA GLU A 88 -0.87 7.69 -14.33
C GLU A 88 0.01 8.94 -14.26
N ILE A 89 0.38 9.38 -13.04
CA ILE A 89 1.29 10.51 -12.83
C ILE A 89 2.64 10.25 -13.50
N GLU A 90 3.22 9.06 -13.30
CA GLU A 90 4.50 8.70 -13.91
C GLU A 90 4.44 8.71 -15.43
N ARG A 91 3.39 8.11 -16.00
CA ARG A 91 3.19 8.07 -17.46
C ARG A 91 3.05 9.49 -18.02
N PHE A 92 2.27 10.34 -17.36
CA PHE A 92 2.11 11.74 -17.76
C PHE A 92 3.44 12.49 -17.70
N ALA A 93 4.18 12.38 -16.59
CA ALA A 93 5.48 13.01 -16.44
C ALA A 93 6.49 12.54 -17.49
N THR A 94 6.51 11.24 -17.80
CA THR A 94 7.41 10.65 -18.80
C THR A 94 7.13 11.17 -20.20
N ILE A 95 5.86 11.20 -20.62
CA ILE A 95 5.46 11.72 -21.93
C ILE A 95 5.79 13.22 -22.03
N ALA A 96 5.37 14.00 -21.03
CA ALA A 96 5.61 15.45 -21.03
C ALA A 96 7.11 15.79 -21.04
N ALA A 97 7.93 15.04 -20.31
CA ALA A 97 9.37 15.25 -20.30
C ALA A 97 10.01 14.96 -21.65
N HIS A 98 9.65 13.85 -22.31
CA HIS A 98 10.13 13.53 -23.65
C HIS A 98 9.83 14.69 -24.63
N ASP A 99 8.59 15.14 -24.65
CA ASP A 99 8.12 16.20 -25.56
C ASP A 99 8.80 17.55 -25.29
N LEU A 100 9.28 17.79 -24.06
CA LEU A 100 10.04 18.98 -23.70
C LEU A 100 11.56 18.83 -23.92
N GLN A 101 12.10 17.63 -23.82
CA GLN A 101 13.53 17.36 -24.03
C GLN A 101 13.93 17.53 -25.49
N GLU A 102 13.08 17.14 -26.44
CA GLU A 102 13.36 17.28 -27.87
C GLU A 102 13.57 18.74 -28.32
N PRO A 103 12.70 19.72 -27.99
CA PRO A 103 12.94 21.11 -28.32
C PRO A 103 14.16 21.69 -27.58
N LEU A 104 14.43 21.28 -26.33
CA LEU A 104 15.62 21.73 -25.60
C LEU A 104 16.93 21.22 -26.23
N ARG A 105 16.96 19.95 -26.65
CA ARG A 105 18.08 19.39 -27.42
C ARG A 105 18.31 20.18 -28.69
N THR A 106 17.24 20.52 -29.40
CA THR A 106 17.31 21.33 -30.63
C THR A 106 17.91 22.71 -30.37
N ILE A 107 17.44 23.42 -29.33
CA ILE A 107 17.98 24.73 -28.93
C ILE A 107 19.49 24.62 -28.63
N LEU A 108 19.89 23.64 -27.82
CA LEU A 108 21.29 23.43 -27.46
C LEU A 108 22.18 23.15 -28.69
N THR A 109 21.75 22.27 -29.59
CA THR A 109 22.46 21.95 -30.83
C THR A 109 22.65 23.17 -31.71
N PHE A 110 21.60 24.00 -31.89
CA PHE A 110 21.73 25.22 -32.68
C PHE A 110 22.61 26.28 -32.02
N THR A 111 22.53 26.43 -30.69
CA THR A 111 23.44 27.34 -29.97
C THR A 111 24.89 26.91 -30.08
N ASP A 112 25.18 25.61 -29.98
CA ASP A 112 26.53 25.05 -30.15
C ASP A 112 27.03 25.22 -31.59
N LEU A 113 26.17 24.98 -32.59
CA LEU A 113 26.52 25.20 -34.01
C LEU A 113 26.86 26.66 -34.31
N VAL A 114 26.10 27.61 -33.76
CA VAL A 114 26.34 29.04 -33.93
C VAL A 114 27.65 29.45 -33.25
N ASP A 115 27.92 28.97 -32.03
CA ASP A 115 29.17 29.27 -31.32
C ASP A 115 30.39 28.72 -32.07
N ARG A 116 30.32 27.48 -32.57
CA ARG A 116 31.42 26.87 -33.34
C ARG A 116 31.70 27.57 -34.67
N LYS A 117 30.65 28.01 -35.37
CA LYS A 117 30.79 28.57 -36.73
C LYS A 117 31.04 30.07 -36.75
N TYR A 118 30.54 30.79 -35.76
CA TYR A 118 30.55 32.25 -35.73
C TYR A 118 31.09 32.85 -34.42
N GLY A 119 31.50 32.03 -33.44
CA GLY A 119 31.97 32.45 -32.12
C GLY A 119 33.01 33.58 -32.14
N ASP A 120 34.02 33.45 -33.01
CA ASP A 120 35.10 34.42 -33.14
C ASP A 120 34.68 35.72 -33.86
N THR A 121 33.54 35.70 -34.55
CA THR A 121 32.97 36.84 -35.29
C THR A 121 31.80 37.51 -34.58
N LEU A 122 31.25 36.87 -33.54
CA LEU A 122 30.21 37.44 -32.71
C LEU A 122 30.81 38.58 -31.87
N ASN A 123 30.10 39.71 -31.82
CA ASN A 123 30.44 40.75 -30.87
C ASN A 123 30.14 40.29 -29.43
N GLY A 124 30.72 40.96 -28.43
CA GLY A 124 30.62 40.53 -27.03
C GLY A 124 29.17 40.41 -26.52
N GLU A 125 28.27 41.27 -26.99
CA GLU A 125 26.86 41.25 -26.60
C GLU A 125 26.10 40.06 -27.21
N ALA A 126 26.28 39.77 -28.50
CA ALA A 126 25.65 38.64 -29.17
C ALA A 126 26.16 37.30 -28.60
N ARG A 127 27.44 37.22 -28.24
CA ARG A 127 28.00 36.05 -27.58
C ARG A 127 27.42 35.85 -26.17
N ASP A 128 27.21 36.91 -25.39
CA ASP A 128 26.53 36.82 -24.09
C ASP A 128 25.08 36.32 -24.22
N TYR A 129 24.31 36.83 -25.19
CA TYR A 129 22.96 36.34 -25.44
C TYR A 129 22.94 34.85 -25.80
N LEU A 130 23.87 34.40 -26.65
CA LEU A 130 23.99 33.00 -27.03
C LEU A 130 24.25 32.10 -25.81
N LEU A 131 25.21 32.47 -24.96
CA LEU A 131 25.55 31.75 -23.73
C LEU A 131 24.37 31.72 -22.74
N ARG A 132 23.61 32.81 -22.64
CA ARG A 132 22.41 32.88 -21.78
C ARG A 132 21.31 31.94 -22.25
N VAL A 133 21.05 31.87 -23.56
CA VAL A 133 20.06 30.94 -24.14
C VAL A 133 20.50 29.50 -23.93
N ALA A 134 21.75 29.16 -24.24
CA ALA A 134 22.30 27.82 -24.02
C ALA A 134 22.23 27.41 -22.54
N GLY A 135 22.62 28.31 -21.63
CA GLY A 135 22.53 28.08 -20.20
C GLY A 135 21.09 27.91 -19.69
N ALA A 136 20.13 28.66 -20.24
CA ALA A 136 18.72 28.49 -19.90
C ALA A 136 18.17 27.13 -20.36
N ALA A 137 18.49 26.73 -21.59
CA ALA A 137 18.09 25.42 -22.12
C ALA A 137 18.70 24.25 -21.31
N ALA A 138 19.97 24.36 -20.92
CA ALA A 138 20.63 23.37 -20.08
C ALA A 138 19.97 23.25 -18.70
N ARG A 139 19.65 24.38 -18.04
CA ARG A 139 18.93 24.37 -16.75
C ARG A 139 17.53 23.76 -16.86
N MET A 140 16.80 24.09 -17.93
CA MET A 140 15.47 23.49 -18.16
C MET A 140 15.56 21.98 -18.33
N ARG A 141 16.58 21.48 -19.03
CA ARG A 141 16.80 20.04 -19.19
C ARG A 141 17.04 19.35 -17.84
N ALA A 142 17.92 19.92 -17.01
CA ALA A 142 18.20 19.40 -15.67
C ALA A 142 16.94 19.37 -14.78
N LEU A 143 16.14 20.44 -14.79
CA LEU A 143 14.88 20.49 -14.01
C LEU A 143 13.87 19.42 -14.45
N ILE A 144 13.80 19.12 -15.75
CA ILE A 144 12.93 18.07 -16.28
C ILE A 144 13.43 16.68 -15.87
N GLU A 145 14.75 16.45 -15.93
CA GLU A 145 15.37 15.21 -15.46
C GLU A 145 15.12 14.99 -13.96
N ASP A 146 15.29 16.02 -13.13
CA ASP A 146 15.02 15.97 -11.69
C ASP A 146 13.54 15.66 -11.40
N LEU A 147 12.62 16.28 -12.16
CA LEU A 147 11.18 16.03 -12.02
C LEU A 147 10.81 14.59 -12.39
N LEU A 148 11.45 14.01 -13.40
CA LEU A 148 11.26 12.61 -13.78
C LEU A 148 11.72 11.66 -12.69
N VAL A 149 12.89 11.91 -12.09
CA VAL A 149 13.40 11.13 -10.97
C VAL A 149 12.40 11.19 -9.81
N TYR A 150 11.91 12.38 -9.47
CA TYR A 150 10.91 12.56 -8.42
C TYR A 150 9.61 11.77 -8.69
N ALA A 151 9.09 11.84 -9.93
CA ALA A 151 7.89 11.11 -10.31
C ALA A 151 8.06 9.57 -10.23
N ARG A 152 9.29 9.07 -10.39
CA ARG A 152 9.61 7.63 -10.32
C ARG A 152 9.89 7.11 -8.90
N ILE A 153 10.39 7.95 -8.00
CA ILE A 153 10.68 7.56 -6.59
C ILE A 153 9.42 7.03 -5.89
N GLY A 154 8.24 7.55 -6.23
CA GLY A 154 6.95 7.08 -5.68
C GLY A 154 6.67 5.58 -5.92
N GLN A 155 7.23 4.97 -6.97
CA GLN A 155 7.14 3.53 -7.22
C GLN A 155 8.34 2.73 -6.70
N ALA A 156 9.53 3.33 -6.69
CA ALA A 156 10.77 2.68 -6.25
C ALA A 156 10.67 2.17 -4.81
N GLU A 157 10.02 2.92 -3.91
CA GLU A 157 9.83 2.49 -2.52
C GLU A 157 8.77 1.39 -2.34
N ARG A 158 7.87 1.16 -3.30
CA ARG A 158 6.66 0.34 -3.07
C ARG A 158 6.72 -1.11 -3.57
N ARG A 159 7.66 -1.47 -4.44
CA ARG A 159 7.82 -2.87 -4.91
C ARG A 159 9.27 -3.30 -4.91
N PHE A 160 9.80 -3.55 -3.71
CA PHE A 160 11.02 -4.34 -3.57
C PHE A 160 10.64 -5.79 -3.83
N GLU A 161 11.02 -6.34 -4.97
CA GLU A 161 10.84 -7.75 -5.29
C GLU A 161 12.19 -8.46 -5.34
N PRO A 162 12.24 -9.80 -5.26
CA PRO A 162 13.46 -10.54 -5.54
C PRO A 162 13.86 -10.29 -7.00
N VAL A 163 14.99 -9.63 -7.21
CA VAL A 163 15.54 -9.27 -8.53
C VAL A 163 16.84 -10.01 -8.73
N ASP A 164 16.95 -10.76 -9.83
CA ASP A 164 18.21 -11.35 -10.26
C ASP A 164 19.09 -10.26 -10.87
N LEU A 165 20.16 -9.88 -10.17
CA LEU A 165 21.10 -8.85 -10.64
C LEU A 165 21.81 -9.23 -11.94
N ARG A 166 21.83 -10.52 -12.30
CA ARG A 166 22.37 -10.95 -13.59
C ARG A 166 21.49 -10.51 -14.76
N GLU A 167 20.18 -10.49 -14.59
CA GLU A 167 19.26 -9.98 -15.60
C GLU A 167 19.41 -8.46 -15.76
N CYS A 168 19.47 -7.73 -14.64
CA CYS A 168 19.71 -6.28 -14.67
C CYS A 168 21.04 -5.90 -15.33
N LEU A 169 22.12 -6.65 -15.06
CA LEU A 169 23.41 -6.43 -15.71
C LEU A 169 23.32 -6.61 -17.23
N ASN A 170 22.64 -7.66 -17.69
CA ASN A 170 22.50 -7.93 -19.13
C ASN A 170 21.73 -6.80 -19.83
N GLU A 171 20.68 -6.29 -19.19
CA GLU A 171 19.89 -5.17 -19.69
C GLU A 171 20.72 -3.87 -19.75
N ALA A 172 21.48 -3.56 -18.69
CA ALA A 172 22.38 -2.40 -18.67
C ALA A 172 23.48 -2.49 -19.74
N VAL A 173 24.06 -3.68 -19.96
CA VAL A 173 25.07 -3.91 -21.01
C VAL A 173 24.47 -3.73 -22.40
N ALA A 174 23.24 -4.19 -22.63
CA ALA A 174 22.54 -3.98 -23.89
C ALA A 174 22.28 -2.48 -24.15
N ASN A 175 21.87 -1.74 -23.12
CA ASN A 175 21.64 -0.29 -23.23
C ASN A 175 22.93 0.48 -23.53
N LEU A 176 24.07 0.02 -23.00
CA LEU A 176 25.39 0.64 -23.17
C LEU A 176 26.20 0.08 -24.35
N GLU A 177 25.62 -0.82 -25.17
CA GLU A 177 26.31 -1.47 -26.29
C GLU A 177 27.03 -0.49 -27.22
N PRO A 178 26.43 0.64 -27.65
CA PRO A 178 27.11 1.60 -28.53
C PRO A 178 28.37 2.20 -27.88
N ALA A 179 28.29 2.58 -26.60
CA ALA A 179 29.40 3.18 -25.86
C ALA A 179 30.52 2.18 -25.59
N ILE A 180 30.17 0.91 -25.34
CA ILE A 180 31.14 -0.18 -25.15
C ILE A 180 31.91 -0.43 -26.44
N LEU A 181 31.22 -0.44 -27.60
CA LEU A 181 31.85 -0.62 -28.91
C LEU A 181 32.77 0.55 -29.27
N GLU A 182 32.35 1.79 -29.02
CA GLU A 182 33.18 2.98 -29.30
C GLU A 182 34.46 3.04 -28.46
N THR A 183 34.39 2.56 -27.21
CA THR A 183 35.52 2.64 -26.26
C THR A 183 36.34 1.35 -26.14
N ASN A 184 35.90 0.26 -26.77
CA ASN A 184 36.43 -1.09 -26.56
C ASN A 184 36.48 -1.50 -25.07
N ALA A 185 35.48 -1.08 -24.29
CA ALA A 185 35.40 -1.39 -22.87
C ALA A 185 35.15 -2.90 -22.64
N VAL A 186 35.73 -3.46 -21.59
CA VAL A 186 35.50 -4.86 -21.18
C VAL A 186 34.72 -4.87 -19.87
N VAL A 187 33.48 -5.34 -19.92
CA VAL A 187 32.64 -5.53 -18.73
C VAL A 187 32.91 -6.91 -18.13
N ARG A 188 33.29 -6.96 -16.86
CA ARG A 188 33.50 -8.21 -16.10
C ARG A 188 32.60 -8.23 -14.88
N ALA A 189 31.81 -9.29 -14.72
CA ALA A 189 31.00 -9.52 -13.53
C ALA A 189 31.22 -10.94 -12.99
N GLY A 190 31.24 -11.06 -11.66
CA GLY A 190 31.32 -12.34 -10.96
C GLY A 190 29.96 -13.00 -10.77
N GLU A 191 29.83 -13.82 -9.72
CA GLU A 191 28.52 -14.28 -9.28
C GLU A 191 27.72 -13.12 -8.68
N LEU A 192 26.51 -12.92 -9.20
CA LEU A 192 25.61 -11.85 -8.79
C LEU A 192 24.44 -12.45 -8.01
N PRO A 193 24.15 -11.93 -6.80
CA PRO A 193 23.07 -12.46 -5.97
C PRO A 193 21.71 -11.95 -6.43
N THR A 194 20.65 -12.67 -6.06
CA THR A 194 19.30 -12.11 -6.06
C THR A 194 19.16 -11.15 -4.88
N VAL A 195 18.81 -9.90 -5.15
CA VAL A 195 18.61 -8.88 -4.10
C VAL A 195 17.15 -8.45 -4.06
N ARG A 196 16.69 -7.93 -2.92
CA ARG A 196 15.40 -7.25 -2.89
C ARG A 196 15.59 -5.80 -3.33
N GLY A 197 14.95 -5.43 -4.43
CA GLY A 197 15.04 -4.08 -4.97
C GLY A 197 14.01 -3.84 -6.07
N ASN A 198 14.07 -2.67 -6.68
CA ASN A 198 13.27 -2.34 -7.85
C ASN A 198 14.07 -2.70 -9.12
N PRO A 199 13.57 -3.58 -10.00
CA PRO A 199 14.29 -4.00 -11.20
C PRO A 199 14.62 -2.83 -12.14
N GLN A 200 13.66 -1.91 -12.37
CA GLN A 200 13.85 -0.74 -13.25
C GLN A 200 14.90 0.23 -12.70
N GLY A 201 14.98 0.39 -11.38
CA GLY A 201 16.01 1.21 -10.74
C GLY A 201 17.40 0.57 -10.77
N LEU A 202 17.48 -0.76 -10.66
CA LEU A 202 18.75 -1.49 -10.67
C LEU A 202 19.35 -1.68 -12.07
N ALA A 203 18.52 -1.64 -13.11
CA ALA A 203 18.97 -1.77 -14.50
C ALA A 203 19.29 -0.42 -15.19
N GLN A 204 18.94 0.72 -14.56
CA GLN A 204 19.17 2.05 -15.15
C GLN A 204 20.65 2.46 -15.04
N LEU A 205 21.38 2.34 -16.16
CA LEU A 205 22.66 2.98 -16.45
C LEU A 205 22.68 3.45 -17.90
#